data_AF-A0A3Q2XPS2-F1
#
_entry.id   AF-A0A3Q2XPS2-F1
#
_cell.length_a   1.000
_cell.length_b   1.000
_cell.length_c   1.000
_cell.angle_alpha   90.00
_cell.angle_beta   90.00
_cell.angle_gamma   90.00
#
_symmetry.space_group_name_H-M   'P 1'
#
loop_
_entity.id
_entity.type
_entity.pdbx_description
1 polymer ?
#
loop_
_entity_poly.entity_id
_entity_poly.type
_entity_poly.pdbx_seq_one_letter_code
_entity_poly.pdbx_strand_id
1 'polypeptide(L)'
;MARVGMAARLLAAALWCALALPGLVAPQSLPSSVTCGEHSVKAAAGMAVRHVNRHHKHGFKFRLHEVQSSKYQQVSGGCHIDVNVKLLQTKCHFSNPKPEAQCEMWRQNERGAVAICSVEFWVMWGAAKVTRHECTTRPEPSDEELLLICPSCPKLLPLDDPTGVGAVREAVLKFNRESERPNYFALLEVAQLTSANVVTIGTITQLKFALVETMCPREASATFAACTPRCPDRAYHVYCRTSYYNSHRQVGELECETYPPKNSESLPADEPEPVCRPLFHQSPEACVCKDRLKSPEPSLHHICPFPLK
;
A
#
# COMPACT_ATOMS: atom_id res chain seq x y z
N MET A 1 19.01 46.25 73.20
CA MET A 1 19.65 45.28 74.10
C MET A 1 19.99 44.04 73.30
N ALA A 2 21.27 43.69 73.26
CA ALA A 2 21.81 42.55 72.52
C ALA A 2 21.54 41.23 73.25
N ARG A 3 21.47 40.12 72.50
CA ARG A 3 22.26 38.92 72.82
C ARG A 3 22.45 38.02 71.60
N VAL A 4 23.72 37.73 71.40
CA VAL A 4 24.38 36.84 70.43
C VAL A 4 24.08 35.38 70.77
N GLY A 5 24.05 34.51 69.76
CA GLY A 5 24.03 33.06 69.94
C GLY A 5 24.22 32.32 68.61
N MET A 6 25.46 32.24 68.17
CA MET A 6 25.93 31.54 66.97
C MET A 6 26.09 30.04 67.26
N ALA A 7 25.58 29.15 66.41
CA ALA A 7 26.07 27.78 66.32
C ALA A 7 25.78 27.20 64.93
N ALA A 8 26.88 26.94 64.21
CA ALA A 8 26.94 26.39 62.88
C ALA A 8 26.46 24.94 62.79
N ARG A 9 25.85 24.57 61.65
CA ARG A 9 25.90 23.19 61.13
C ARG A 9 26.17 23.21 59.62
N LEU A 10 27.06 22.31 59.25
CA LEU A 10 27.81 22.21 58.00
C LEU A 10 26.99 21.66 56.83
N LEU A 11 27.25 22.23 55.66
CA LEU A 11 27.47 21.62 54.33
C LEU A 11 26.65 20.37 53.93
N ALA A 12 25.87 20.51 52.86
CA ALA A 12 25.99 19.67 51.66
C ALA A 12 25.36 20.37 50.46
N ALA A 13 26.22 20.81 49.52
CA ALA A 13 25.81 21.27 48.21
C ALA A 13 25.42 20.05 47.36
N ALA A 14 24.22 20.06 46.79
CA ALA A 14 23.84 19.17 45.70
C ALA A 14 23.47 20.01 44.48
N LEU A 15 24.50 20.29 43.67
CA LEU A 15 24.37 20.70 42.28
C LEU A 15 23.63 19.57 41.54
N TRP A 16 22.40 19.80 41.10
CA TRP A 16 21.80 18.95 40.07
C TRP A 16 22.00 19.61 38.72
N CYS A 17 23.02 19.07 38.03
CA CYS A 17 23.33 19.33 36.63
C CYS A 17 22.10 19.15 35.76
N ALA A 18 21.89 20.12 34.88
CA ALA A 18 21.09 20.00 33.68
C ALA A 18 21.61 18.79 32.86
N LEU A 19 20.84 17.71 32.83
CA LEU A 19 20.95 16.70 31.79
C LEU A 19 20.04 17.14 30.64
N ALA A 20 20.59 18.00 29.78
CA ALA A 20 20.16 18.03 28.40
C ALA A 20 20.42 16.64 27.82
N LEU A 21 19.38 15.84 27.64
CA LEU A 21 19.44 14.70 26.74
C LEU A 21 19.73 15.27 25.35
N PRO A 22 20.87 14.94 24.71
CA PRO A 22 20.99 15.11 23.28
C PRO A 22 20.03 14.08 22.70
N GLY A 23 18.83 14.53 22.30
CA GLY A 23 18.00 13.76 21.40
C GLY A 23 18.87 13.44 20.19
N LEU A 24 19.27 12.16 20.09
CA LEU A 24 19.80 11.58 18.87
C LEU A 24 18.68 11.68 17.83
N VAL A 25 18.55 12.85 17.21
CA VAL A 25 18.05 12.94 15.86
C VAL A 25 19.07 12.16 15.06
N ALA A 26 18.75 10.89 14.78
CA ALA A 26 19.50 10.11 13.82
C ALA A 26 19.69 11.01 12.60
N PRO A 27 20.93 11.21 12.09
CA PRO A 27 21.13 12.03 10.91
C PRO A 27 20.16 11.51 9.85
N GLN A 28 19.20 12.35 9.45
CA GLN A 28 18.37 12.06 8.32
C GLN A 28 19.34 11.95 7.16
N SER A 29 19.65 10.72 6.76
CA SER A 29 20.55 10.47 5.65
C SER A 29 20.00 11.24 4.46
N LEU A 30 20.78 12.19 3.92
CA LEU A 30 20.39 12.86 2.68
C LEU A 30 19.93 11.79 1.68
N PRO A 31 18.88 12.04 0.89
CA PRO A 31 18.48 11.12 -0.16
C PRO A 31 19.71 10.86 -1.02
N SER A 32 20.23 9.64 -0.98
CA SER A 32 21.36 9.26 -1.80
C SER A 32 20.92 9.40 -3.25
N SER A 33 21.56 10.30 -3.99
CA SER A 33 21.30 10.52 -5.41
C SER A 33 21.88 9.36 -6.21
N VAL A 34 21.18 8.98 -7.28
CA VAL A 34 21.70 7.95 -8.20
C VAL A 34 22.78 8.59 -9.07
N THR A 35 23.99 8.04 -9.02
CA THR A 35 25.17 8.55 -9.72
C THR A 35 25.84 7.46 -10.55
N CYS A 36 26.77 7.87 -11.40
CA CYS A 36 27.56 6.96 -12.20
C CYS A 36 28.75 6.40 -11.40
N GLY A 37 28.49 5.36 -10.60
CA GLY A 37 29.51 4.64 -9.84
C GLY A 37 28.91 3.47 -9.05
N GLU A 38 29.74 2.48 -8.68
CA GLU A 38 29.29 1.25 -7.98
C GLU A 38 28.60 1.52 -6.65
N HIS A 39 28.96 2.61 -5.95
CA HIS A 39 28.30 3.00 -4.71
C HIS A 39 26.84 3.47 -4.88
N SER A 40 26.38 3.65 -6.13
CA SER A 40 25.02 4.09 -6.45
C SER A 40 23.97 2.98 -6.32
N VAL A 41 24.35 1.71 -6.13
CA VAL A 41 23.40 0.58 -6.12
C VAL A 41 22.29 0.74 -5.08
N LYS A 42 22.63 1.17 -3.86
CA LYS A 42 21.64 1.41 -2.79
C LYS A 42 20.69 2.57 -3.14
N ALA A 43 21.22 3.64 -3.72
CA ALA A 43 20.43 4.79 -4.17
C ALA A 43 19.46 4.39 -5.30
N ALA A 44 19.96 3.61 -6.28
CA ALA A 44 19.21 3.12 -7.42
C ALA A 44 18.12 2.16 -6.98
N ALA A 45 18.42 1.21 -6.08
CA ALA A 45 17.41 0.34 -5.48
C ALA A 45 16.33 1.13 -4.72
N GLY A 46 16.71 2.14 -3.94
CA GLY A 46 15.76 3.01 -3.26
C GLY A 46 14.86 3.79 -4.24
N MET A 47 15.44 4.29 -5.34
CA MET A 47 14.68 4.95 -6.42
C MET A 47 13.77 3.98 -7.16
N ALA A 48 14.24 2.74 -7.41
CA ALA A 48 13.47 1.67 -8.03
C ALA A 48 12.19 1.37 -7.22
N VAL A 49 12.32 1.18 -5.89
CA VAL A 49 11.16 0.93 -5.03
C VAL A 49 10.17 2.07 -5.06
N ARG A 50 10.64 3.32 -4.96
CA ARG A 50 9.76 4.50 -5.05
C ARG A 50 9.09 4.61 -6.42
N HIS A 51 9.79 4.30 -7.49
CA HIS A 51 9.25 4.30 -8.85
C HIS A 51 8.18 3.23 -9.00
N VAL A 52 8.46 1.98 -8.62
CA VAL A 52 7.51 0.87 -8.65
C VAL A 52 6.25 1.19 -7.84
N ASN A 53 6.39 1.61 -6.58
CA ASN A 53 5.24 1.97 -5.75
C ASN A 53 4.45 3.18 -6.27
N ARG A 54 5.10 4.12 -6.96
CA ARG A 54 4.40 5.27 -7.57
C ARG A 54 3.54 4.84 -8.76
N HIS A 55 3.99 3.84 -9.51
CA HIS A 55 3.28 3.33 -10.69
C HIS A 55 2.37 2.12 -10.38
N HIS A 56 2.52 1.49 -9.22
CA HIS A 56 1.62 0.48 -8.70
C HIS A 56 0.33 1.14 -8.17
N LYS A 57 -0.77 0.99 -8.93
CA LYS A 57 -2.08 1.62 -8.64
C LYS A 57 -3.16 0.63 -8.19
N HIS A 58 -2.75 -0.52 -7.67
CA HIS A 58 -3.63 -1.55 -7.15
C HIS A 58 -2.95 -2.24 -5.97
N GLY A 59 -3.67 -3.06 -5.20
CA GLY A 59 -3.09 -3.90 -4.16
C GLY A 59 -2.30 -3.12 -3.10
N PHE A 60 -1.08 -3.59 -2.79
CA PHE A 60 -0.33 -3.14 -1.62
C PHE A 60 1.09 -2.71 -1.98
N LYS A 61 1.60 -1.71 -1.25
CA LYS A 61 2.96 -1.21 -1.43
C LYS A 61 4.00 -2.28 -1.17
N PHE A 62 5.17 -2.13 -1.80
CA PHE A 62 6.33 -2.99 -1.64
C PHE A 62 7.47 -2.28 -0.91
N ARG A 63 8.31 -3.06 -0.23
CA ARG A 63 9.57 -2.64 0.36
C ARG A 63 10.72 -3.45 -0.20
N LEU A 64 11.90 -2.85 -0.27
CA LEU A 64 13.12 -3.56 -0.65
C LEU A 64 13.40 -4.69 0.34
N HIS A 65 13.50 -5.92 -0.17
CA HIS A 65 14.03 -7.05 0.58
C HIS A 65 15.54 -7.14 0.36
N GLU A 66 15.93 -7.16 -0.91
CA GLU A 66 17.27 -7.50 -1.35
C GLU A 66 17.53 -6.89 -2.74
N VAL A 67 18.78 -6.46 -2.96
CA VAL A 67 19.27 -6.18 -4.31
C VAL A 67 19.92 -7.47 -4.83
N GLN A 68 19.33 -8.09 -5.84
CA GLN A 68 19.78 -9.37 -6.38
C GLN A 68 21.00 -9.21 -7.29
N SER A 69 21.01 -8.15 -8.10
CA SER A 69 22.17 -7.80 -8.92
C SER A 69 22.07 -6.35 -9.40
N SER A 70 23.21 -5.80 -9.82
CA SER A 70 23.28 -4.52 -10.49
C SER A 70 24.31 -4.57 -11.61
N LYS A 71 23.99 -3.98 -12.76
CA LYS A 71 24.92 -3.77 -13.86
C LYS A 71 25.08 -2.29 -14.13
N TYR A 72 26.27 -1.93 -14.57
CA TYR A 72 26.67 -0.58 -14.82
C TYR A 72 27.35 -0.50 -16.18
N GLN A 73 26.95 0.47 -17.00
CA GLN A 73 27.61 0.76 -18.27
C GLN A 73 27.84 2.26 -18.41
N GLN A 74 29.12 2.65 -18.46
CA GLN A 74 29.52 4.02 -18.75
C GLN A 74 29.20 4.38 -20.21
N VAL A 75 28.71 5.60 -20.41
CA VAL A 75 28.57 6.22 -21.73
C VAL A 75 29.14 7.66 -21.69
N SER A 76 29.22 8.32 -22.84
CA SER A 76 29.68 9.71 -22.91
C SER A 76 28.77 10.63 -22.09
N GLY A 77 29.30 11.24 -21.02
CA GLY A 77 28.58 12.17 -20.15
C GLY A 77 27.64 11.54 -19.11
N GLY A 78 27.58 10.21 -19.00
CA GLY A 78 26.65 9.53 -18.11
C GLY A 78 26.78 8.01 -18.08
N CYS A 79 25.70 7.32 -17.69
CA CYS A 79 25.70 5.87 -17.57
C CYS A 79 24.29 5.26 -17.65
N HIS A 80 24.24 3.98 -18.03
CA HIS A 80 23.10 3.10 -17.82
C HIS A 80 23.32 2.26 -16.57
N ILE A 81 22.26 2.10 -15.77
CA ILE A 81 22.27 1.24 -14.58
C ILE A 81 21.07 0.31 -14.66
N ASP A 82 21.31 -0.99 -14.56
CA ASP A 82 20.24 -1.97 -14.43
C ASP A 82 20.29 -2.55 -13.02
N VAL A 83 19.18 -2.49 -12.29
CA VAL A 83 19.09 -3.05 -10.94
C VAL A 83 17.98 -4.08 -10.87
N ASN A 84 18.35 -5.28 -10.43
CA ASN A 84 17.39 -6.33 -10.10
C ASN A 84 17.15 -6.33 -8.59
N VAL A 85 15.91 -6.14 -8.17
CA VAL A 85 15.51 -6.07 -6.76
C VAL A 85 14.43 -7.11 -6.45
N LYS A 86 14.58 -7.79 -5.31
CA LYS A 86 13.50 -8.55 -4.67
C LYS A 86 12.79 -7.62 -3.71
N LEU A 87 11.48 -7.49 -3.85
CA LEU A 87 10.63 -6.66 -3.02
C LEU A 87 9.63 -7.51 -2.24
N LEU A 88 9.39 -7.20 -0.98
CA LEU A 88 8.32 -7.78 -0.19
C LEU A 88 7.11 -6.85 -0.18
N GLN A 89 5.93 -7.41 -0.38
CA GLN A 89 4.68 -6.69 -0.19
C GLN A 89 4.49 -6.31 1.28
N THR A 90 3.79 -5.21 1.50
CA THR A 90 3.45 -4.70 2.83
C THR A 90 1.96 -4.81 3.09
N LYS A 91 1.54 -4.48 4.31
CA LYS A 91 0.13 -4.39 4.70
C LYS A 91 -0.51 -3.04 4.33
N CYS A 92 0.25 -2.09 3.78
CA CYS A 92 -0.29 -0.82 3.31
C CYS A 92 -0.85 -0.96 1.91
N HIS A 93 -2.15 -0.69 1.75
CA HIS A 93 -2.77 -0.50 0.44
C HIS A 93 -2.08 0.64 -0.34
N PHE A 94 -2.08 0.61 -1.67
CA PHE A 94 -1.39 1.63 -2.48
C PHE A 94 -1.90 3.06 -2.22
N SER A 95 -3.19 3.19 -1.85
CA SER A 95 -3.82 4.47 -1.50
C SER A 95 -3.48 4.97 -0.09
N ASN A 96 -2.90 4.13 0.77
CA ASN A 96 -2.49 4.54 2.12
C ASN A 96 -1.39 5.62 2.01
N PRO A 97 -1.49 6.76 2.70
CA PRO A 97 -0.52 7.85 2.56
C PRO A 97 0.84 7.56 3.22
N LYS A 98 0.91 6.58 4.13
CA LYS A 98 2.15 6.23 4.84
C LYS A 98 3.27 5.89 3.84
N PRO A 99 4.50 6.42 4.01
CA PRO A 99 5.65 5.98 3.22
C PRO A 99 5.85 4.47 3.33
N GLU A 100 6.33 3.83 2.27
CA GLU A 100 6.53 2.37 2.23
C GLU A 100 7.45 1.88 3.35
N ALA A 101 8.42 2.69 3.76
CA ALA A 101 9.34 2.36 4.85
C ALA A 101 8.65 2.19 6.21
N GLN A 102 7.48 2.80 6.40
CA GLN A 102 6.68 2.73 7.64
C GLN A 102 5.58 1.66 7.58
N CYS A 103 5.49 0.92 6.48
CA CYS A 103 4.50 -0.13 6.30
C CYS A 103 5.05 -1.47 6.82
N GLU A 104 4.26 -2.15 7.65
CA GLU A 104 4.57 -3.50 8.15
C GLU A 104 4.63 -4.48 6.96
N MET A 105 5.62 -5.37 6.97
CA MET A 105 5.72 -6.46 6.01
C MET A 105 4.85 -7.64 6.48
N TRP A 106 4.46 -8.52 5.57
CA TRP A 106 3.80 -9.77 5.92
C TRP A 106 4.78 -10.70 6.65
N ARG A 107 4.25 -11.47 7.61
CA ARG A 107 5.01 -12.52 8.31
C ARG A 107 4.97 -13.83 7.51
N GLN A 108 5.88 -14.76 7.81
CA GLN A 108 5.96 -16.06 7.13
C GLN A 108 4.67 -16.89 7.21
N ASN A 109 3.87 -16.72 8.26
CA ASN A 109 2.58 -17.40 8.44
C ASN A 109 1.38 -16.57 7.95
N GLU A 110 1.62 -15.46 7.26
CA GLU A 110 0.59 -14.63 6.65
C GLU A 110 0.67 -14.69 5.12
N ARG A 111 -0.40 -14.28 4.45
CA ARG A 111 -0.45 -14.20 2.99
C ARG A 111 0.12 -12.89 2.49
N GLY A 112 1.36 -12.93 2.02
CA GLY A 112 2.04 -11.84 1.32
C GLY A 112 2.49 -12.21 -0.09
N ALA A 113 3.13 -11.24 -0.73
CA ALA A 113 3.70 -11.38 -2.06
C ALA A 113 5.16 -10.96 -2.09
N VAL A 114 5.87 -11.53 -3.07
CA VAL A 114 7.16 -11.05 -3.52
C VAL A 114 7.04 -10.53 -4.93
N ALA A 115 7.75 -9.43 -5.22
CA ALA A 115 7.99 -8.95 -6.57
C ALA A 115 9.49 -9.02 -6.90
N ILE A 116 9.84 -9.67 -8.01
CA ILE A 116 11.18 -9.60 -8.60
C ILE A 116 11.12 -8.58 -9.73
N CYS A 117 11.84 -7.47 -9.56
CA CYS A 117 11.81 -6.35 -10.50
C CYS A 117 13.17 -6.10 -11.13
N SER A 118 13.20 -5.90 -12.44
CA SER A 118 14.32 -5.31 -13.17
C SER A 118 13.98 -3.85 -13.47
N VAL A 119 14.86 -2.91 -13.11
CA VAL A 119 14.68 -1.47 -13.34
C VAL A 119 15.91 -0.89 -14.00
N GLU A 120 15.70 -0.26 -15.15
CA GLU A 120 16.74 0.38 -15.96
C GLU A 120 16.71 1.90 -15.74
N PHE A 121 17.89 2.46 -15.51
CA PHE A 121 18.10 3.89 -15.29
C PHE A 121 19.01 4.47 -16.37
N TRP A 122 18.69 5.69 -16.80
CA TRP A 122 19.57 6.56 -17.54
C TRP A 122 20.01 7.71 -16.64
N VAL A 123 21.32 7.85 -16.43
CA VAL A 123 21.90 8.92 -15.62
C VAL A 123 22.73 9.81 -16.52
N MET A 124 22.35 11.08 -16.62
CA MET A 124 23.06 12.08 -17.40
C MET A 124 23.19 13.35 -16.58
N TRP A 125 24.41 13.90 -16.52
CA TRP A 125 24.66 15.24 -15.94
C TRP A 125 24.17 15.34 -14.48
N GLY A 126 24.26 14.24 -13.73
CA GLY A 126 23.82 14.16 -12.33
C GLY A 126 22.32 13.90 -12.12
N ALA A 127 21.52 13.78 -13.19
CA ALA A 127 20.10 13.46 -13.12
C ALA A 127 19.83 12.02 -13.56
N ALA A 128 19.16 11.25 -12.71
CA ALA A 128 18.75 9.88 -13.02
C ALA A 128 17.27 9.81 -13.39
N LYS A 129 16.95 9.04 -14.43
CA LYS A 129 15.59 8.77 -14.89
C LYS A 129 15.41 7.27 -15.10
N VAL A 130 14.30 6.72 -14.62
CA VAL A 130 13.90 5.35 -14.95
C VAL A 130 13.44 5.33 -16.41
N THR A 131 14.09 4.51 -17.24
CA THR A 131 13.75 4.32 -18.66
C THR A 131 12.79 3.16 -18.85
N ARG A 132 12.98 2.09 -18.07
CA ARG A 132 12.15 0.88 -18.12
C ARG A 132 12.08 0.23 -16.74
N HIS A 133 10.96 -0.42 -16.46
CA HIS A 133 10.89 -1.38 -15.37
C HIS A 133 10.03 -2.56 -15.80
N GLU A 134 10.29 -3.72 -15.20
CA GLU A 134 9.50 -4.93 -15.38
C GLU A 134 9.53 -5.71 -14.08
N CYS A 135 8.38 -6.19 -13.63
CA CYS A 135 8.29 -6.94 -12.39
C CYS A 135 7.43 -8.18 -12.53
N THR A 136 7.87 -9.26 -11.91
CA THR A 136 7.12 -10.50 -11.77
C THR A 136 6.78 -10.71 -10.31
N THR A 137 5.50 -10.93 -10.02
CA THR A 137 4.98 -11.15 -8.67
C THR A 137 4.49 -12.56 -8.48
N ARG A 138 4.63 -13.06 -7.26
CA ARG A 138 4.05 -14.35 -6.84
C ARG A 138 3.78 -14.35 -5.33
N PRO A 139 2.87 -15.20 -4.84
CA PRO A 139 2.76 -15.47 -3.42
C PRO A 139 4.07 -16.02 -2.86
N GLU A 140 4.42 -15.60 -1.65
CA GLU A 140 5.49 -16.21 -0.86
C GLU A 140 5.08 -16.15 0.62
N PRO A 141 4.81 -17.29 1.27
CA PRO A 141 4.87 -18.65 0.75
C PRO A 141 3.75 -18.98 -0.27
N SER A 142 3.99 -19.98 -1.12
CA SER A 142 2.96 -20.60 -1.97
C SER A 142 1.87 -21.25 -1.11
N ASP A 143 0.74 -21.62 -1.72
CA ASP A 143 -0.32 -22.33 -1.00
C ASP A 143 0.14 -23.67 -0.41
N GLU A 144 0.98 -24.41 -1.15
CA GLU A 144 1.54 -25.68 -0.72
C GLU A 144 2.55 -25.50 0.41
N GLU A 145 3.44 -24.50 0.28
CA GLU A 145 4.41 -24.15 1.32
C GLU A 145 3.71 -23.70 2.61
N LEU A 146 2.68 -22.85 2.50
CA LEU A 146 1.97 -22.39 3.68
C LEU A 146 1.20 -23.54 4.35
N LEU A 147 0.65 -24.48 3.59
CA LEU A 147 -0.01 -25.65 4.17
C LEU A 147 0.95 -26.52 4.99
N LEU A 148 2.21 -26.62 4.58
CA LEU A 148 3.25 -27.32 5.34
C LEU A 148 3.66 -26.56 6.61
N ILE A 149 3.70 -25.24 6.56
CA ILE A 149 4.05 -24.38 7.70
C ILE A 149 2.88 -24.29 8.70
N CYS A 150 1.66 -24.18 8.19
CA CYS A 150 0.45 -23.87 8.95
C CYS A 150 -0.80 -24.39 8.22
N PRO A 151 -1.24 -25.63 8.50
CA PRO A 151 -2.42 -26.24 7.86
C PRO A 151 -3.74 -25.48 8.09
N SER A 152 -3.83 -24.70 9.18
CA SER A 152 -5.00 -23.90 9.54
C SER A 152 -4.98 -22.47 8.98
N CYS A 153 -3.89 -22.06 8.32
CA CYS A 153 -3.78 -20.71 7.80
C CYS A 153 -4.70 -20.51 6.58
N PRO A 154 -5.28 -19.30 6.40
CA PRO A 154 -6.17 -19.03 5.27
C PRO A 154 -5.50 -19.26 3.91
N LYS A 155 -6.22 -19.89 2.97
CA LYS A 155 -5.81 -20.06 1.57
C LYS A 155 -6.13 -18.84 0.75
N LEU A 156 -5.28 -18.49 -0.22
CA LEU A 156 -5.62 -17.44 -1.17
C LEU A 156 -6.75 -17.91 -2.08
N LEU A 157 -7.70 -17.03 -2.34
CA LEU A 157 -8.72 -17.24 -3.37
C LEU A 157 -8.44 -16.34 -4.58
N PRO A 158 -8.86 -16.75 -5.79
CA PRO A 158 -8.93 -15.84 -6.93
C PRO A 158 -9.75 -14.59 -6.56
N LEU A 159 -9.32 -13.42 -7.05
CA LEU A 159 -10.00 -12.15 -6.73
C LEU A 159 -11.39 -12.04 -7.37
N ASP A 160 -11.67 -12.86 -8.38
CA ASP A 160 -12.95 -13.00 -9.05
C ASP A 160 -13.79 -14.18 -8.50
N ASP A 161 -13.39 -14.77 -7.37
CA ASP A 161 -14.20 -15.78 -6.68
C ASP A 161 -15.62 -15.25 -6.46
N PRO A 162 -16.66 -15.93 -6.99
CA PRO A 162 -18.01 -15.40 -7.02
C PRO A 162 -18.58 -15.17 -5.61
N THR A 163 -18.20 -16.01 -4.65
CA THR A 163 -18.63 -15.89 -3.25
C THR A 163 -17.99 -14.67 -2.59
N GLY A 164 -16.67 -14.51 -2.75
CA GLY A 164 -15.93 -13.36 -2.25
C GLY A 164 -16.37 -12.04 -2.89
N VAL A 165 -16.58 -12.01 -4.21
CA VAL A 165 -17.09 -10.82 -4.90
C VAL A 165 -18.50 -10.47 -4.45
N GLY A 166 -19.38 -11.46 -4.28
CA GLY A 166 -20.73 -11.26 -3.72
C GLY A 166 -20.66 -10.66 -2.31
N ALA A 167 -19.83 -11.24 -1.45
CA ALA A 167 -19.64 -10.77 -0.08
C ALA A 167 -19.03 -9.36 0.00
N VAL A 168 -18.09 -9.01 -0.90
CA VAL A 168 -17.56 -7.64 -0.99
C VAL A 168 -18.66 -6.65 -1.38
N ARG A 169 -19.55 -7.00 -2.33
CA ARG A 169 -20.69 -6.14 -2.68
C ARG A 169 -21.59 -5.89 -1.48
N GLU A 170 -21.90 -6.93 -0.71
CA GLU A 170 -22.66 -6.79 0.55
C GLU A 170 -21.93 -5.89 1.57
N ALA A 171 -20.61 -6.06 1.70
CA ALA A 171 -19.77 -5.25 2.59
C ALA A 171 -19.75 -3.76 2.17
N VAL A 172 -19.72 -3.47 0.86
CA VAL A 172 -19.82 -2.09 0.33
C VAL A 172 -21.18 -1.47 0.67
N LEU A 173 -22.27 -2.23 0.51
CA LEU A 173 -23.61 -1.78 0.88
C LEU A 173 -23.74 -1.55 2.39
N LYS A 174 -23.14 -2.41 3.21
CA LYS A 174 -23.07 -2.24 4.66
C LYS A 174 -22.30 -0.96 5.03
N PHE A 175 -21.12 -0.75 4.47
CA PHE A 175 -20.31 0.46 4.68
C PHE A 175 -21.10 1.73 4.37
N ASN A 176 -21.75 1.81 3.21
CA ASN A 176 -22.51 3.00 2.81
C ASN A 176 -23.76 3.27 3.67
N ARG A 177 -24.34 2.24 4.29
CA ARG A 177 -25.44 2.39 5.26
C ARG A 177 -24.93 2.92 6.60
N GLU A 178 -23.82 2.38 7.09
CA GLU A 178 -23.27 2.67 8.42
C GLU A 178 -22.37 3.92 8.46
N SER A 179 -21.78 4.32 7.33
CA SER A 179 -20.88 5.47 7.26
C SER A 179 -21.63 6.79 7.47
N GLU A 180 -21.01 7.72 8.20
CA GLU A 180 -21.51 9.10 8.40
C GLU A 180 -21.00 10.09 7.34
N ARG A 181 -20.32 9.61 6.29
CA ARG A 181 -19.76 10.47 5.24
C ARG A 181 -20.85 11.14 4.40
N PRO A 182 -20.60 12.35 3.86
CA PRO A 182 -21.60 13.08 3.09
C PRO A 182 -21.90 12.43 1.73
N ASN A 183 -20.94 11.70 1.16
CA ASN A 183 -21.03 11.07 -0.16
C ASN A 183 -21.01 9.55 -0.07
N TYR A 184 -21.61 8.89 -1.07
CA TYR A 184 -21.48 7.45 -1.26
C TYR A 184 -20.09 7.05 -1.74
N PHE A 185 -19.72 5.80 -1.47
CA PHE A 185 -18.45 5.19 -1.84
C PHE A 185 -18.67 4.02 -2.79
N ALA A 186 -17.93 4.00 -3.89
CA ALA A 186 -17.91 2.90 -4.85
C ALA A 186 -16.77 1.93 -4.54
N LEU A 187 -16.92 0.67 -4.94
CA LEU A 187 -15.83 -0.31 -4.90
C LEU A 187 -14.72 0.13 -5.87
N LEU A 188 -13.51 0.32 -5.35
CA LEU A 188 -12.31 0.61 -6.13
C LEU A 188 -11.65 -0.69 -6.60
N GLU A 189 -11.40 -1.61 -5.67
CA GLU A 189 -10.87 -2.94 -5.99
C GLU A 189 -11.13 -3.96 -4.87
N VAL A 190 -11.12 -5.23 -5.24
CA VAL A 190 -10.95 -6.36 -4.31
C VAL A 190 -9.44 -6.62 -4.22
N ALA A 191 -8.83 -6.29 -3.09
CA ALA A 191 -7.37 -6.32 -2.92
C ALA A 191 -6.84 -7.71 -2.52
N GLN A 192 -7.60 -8.47 -1.74
CA GLN A 192 -7.26 -9.86 -1.37
C GLN A 192 -8.50 -10.59 -0.86
N LEU A 193 -8.62 -11.85 -1.26
CA LEU A 193 -9.58 -12.81 -0.71
C LEU A 193 -8.82 -14.00 -0.14
N THR A 194 -9.19 -14.40 1.08
CA THR A 194 -8.68 -15.65 1.67
C THR A 194 -9.81 -16.48 2.26
N SER A 195 -9.66 -17.80 2.21
CA SER A 195 -10.61 -18.75 2.79
C SER A 195 -9.97 -19.53 3.92
N ALA A 196 -10.61 -19.55 5.08
CA ALA A 196 -10.22 -20.37 6.21
C ALA A 196 -11.38 -21.29 6.60
N ASN A 197 -11.07 -22.53 6.98
CA ASN A 197 -12.06 -23.46 7.51
C ASN A 197 -11.90 -23.55 9.02
N VAL A 198 -12.96 -23.18 9.74
CA VAL A 198 -13.01 -23.29 11.21
C VAL A 198 -14.01 -24.37 11.57
N VAL A 199 -13.57 -25.40 12.30
CA VAL A 199 -14.40 -26.59 12.62
C VAL A 199 -15.75 -26.23 13.22
N THR A 200 -15.82 -25.19 14.05
CA THR A 200 -17.04 -24.78 14.77
C THR A 200 -17.95 -23.84 13.99
N ILE A 201 -17.42 -23.06 13.04
CA ILE A 201 -18.14 -21.96 12.36
C ILE A 201 -18.35 -22.26 10.86
N GLY A 202 -17.59 -23.21 10.32
CA GLY A 202 -17.51 -23.51 8.90
C GLY A 202 -16.49 -22.64 8.17
N THR A 203 -16.68 -22.47 6.87
CA THR A 203 -15.79 -21.66 6.03
C THR A 203 -16.02 -20.17 6.27
N ILE A 204 -14.93 -19.44 6.48
CA ILE A 204 -14.90 -17.99 6.62
C ILE A 204 -14.06 -17.43 5.47
N THR A 205 -14.66 -16.51 4.70
CA THR A 205 -13.96 -15.78 3.65
C THR A 205 -13.53 -14.44 4.20
N GLN A 206 -12.23 -14.19 4.34
CA GLN A 206 -11.73 -12.88 4.74
C GLN A 206 -11.61 -11.98 3.51
N LEU A 207 -12.15 -10.78 3.62
CA LEU A 207 -12.25 -9.82 2.54
C LEU A 207 -11.34 -8.64 2.84
N LYS A 208 -10.50 -8.25 1.88
CA LYS A 208 -9.76 -6.99 1.90
C LYS A 208 -10.08 -6.24 0.62
N PHE A 209 -10.64 -5.04 0.74
CA PHE A 209 -11.12 -4.28 -0.41
C PHE A 209 -10.94 -2.79 -0.17
N ALA A 210 -10.86 -2.03 -1.26
CA ALA A 210 -10.76 -0.59 -1.22
C ALA A 210 -11.98 0.07 -1.85
N LEU A 211 -12.35 1.22 -1.32
CA LEU A 211 -13.43 2.07 -1.77
C LEU A 211 -12.90 3.45 -2.14
N VAL A 212 -13.61 4.10 -3.04
CA VAL A 212 -13.33 5.46 -3.49
C VAL A 212 -14.60 6.30 -3.38
N GLU A 213 -14.45 7.53 -2.92
CA GLU A 213 -15.53 8.50 -2.83
C GLU A 213 -16.13 8.82 -4.21
N THR A 214 -17.44 8.98 -4.24
CA THR A 214 -18.18 9.35 -5.44
C THR A 214 -18.68 10.79 -5.39
N MET A 215 -19.22 11.26 -6.51
CA MET A 215 -19.90 12.55 -6.58
C MET A 215 -21.33 12.53 -6.04
N CYS A 216 -21.85 11.37 -5.62
CA CYS A 216 -23.22 11.25 -5.15
C CYS A 216 -23.35 11.62 -3.67
N PRO A 217 -24.13 12.66 -3.31
CA PRO A 217 -24.47 12.91 -1.93
C PRO A 217 -25.42 11.83 -1.42
N ARG A 218 -25.40 11.55 -0.10
CA ARG A 218 -26.30 10.55 0.50
C ARG A 218 -27.78 10.90 0.41
N GLU A 219 -28.09 12.19 0.27
CA GLU A 219 -29.47 12.69 0.14
C GLU A 219 -30.06 12.47 -1.26
N ALA A 220 -29.23 12.09 -2.25
CA ALA A 220 -29.73 11.73 -3.57
C ALA A 220 -30.47 10.39 -3.49
N SER A 221 -31.78 10.39 -3.76
CA SER A 221 -32.62 9.18 -3.87
C SER A 221 -32.26 8.28 -5.08
N ALA A 222 -31.13 8.55 -5.74
CA ALA A 222 -30.69 7.86 -6.93
C ALA A 222 -29.93 6.58 -6.55
N THR A 223 -30.27 5.50 -7.25
CA THR A 223 -29.66 4.18 -7.09
C THR A 223 -28.13 4.23 -7.21
N PHE A 224 -27.45 3.44 -6.38
CA PHE A 224 -25.98 3.30 -6.32
C PHE A 224 -25.30 3.10 -7.69
N ALA A 225 -26.03 2.55 -8.66
CA ALA A 225 -25.54 2.21 -10.00
C ALA A 225 -25.16 3.42 -10.87
N ALA A 226 -25.61 4.65 -10.56
CA ALA A 226 -25.32 5.84 -11.36
C ALA A 226 -24.14 6.69 -10.83
N CYS A 227 -23.52 6.29 -9.70
CA CYS A 227 -22.56 7.14 -9.00
C CYS A 227 -21.15 7.04 -9.60
N THR A 228 -20.69 8.15 -10.18
CA THR A 228 -19.33 8.24 -10.75
C THR A 228 -18.31 8.53 -9.63
N PRO A 229 -17.21 7.76 -9.53
CA PRO A 229 -16.12 8.06 -8.60
C PRO A 229 -15.44 9.38 -8.90
N ARG A 230 -14.99 10.08 -7.85
CA ARG A 230 -14.13 11.26 -7.98
C ARG A 230 -12.73 10.87 -8.46
N CYS A 231 -11.98 11.85 -8.95
CA CYS A 231 -10.58 11.67 -9.32
C CYS A 231 -9.74 11.16 -8.14
N PRO A 232 -8.82 10.19 -8.35
CA PRO A 232 -8.06 9.56 -7.24
C PRO A 232 -7.24 10.51 -6.35
N ASP A 233 -6.83 11.67 -6.86
CA ASP A 233 -6.12 12.68 -6.08
C ASP A 233 -7.07 13.56 -5.25
N ARG A 234 -8.34 13.68 -5.66
CA ARG A 234 -9.39 14.51 -5.05
C ARG A 234 -10.41 13.71 -4.22
N ALA A 235 -10.35 12.38 -4.27
CA ALA A 235 -11.29 11.50 -3.58
C ALA A 235 -10.76 11.03 -2.22
N TYR A 236 -11.63 10.95 -1.22
CA TYR A 236 -11.37 10.09 -0.07
C TYR A 236 -11.27 8.63 -0.52
N HIS A 237 -10.30 7.91 0.06
CA HIS A 237 -10.15 6.47 -0.12
C HIS A 237 -10.41 5.77 1.20
N VAL A 238 -11.01 4.58 1.14
CA VAL A 238 -11.23 3.75 2.32
C VAL A 238 -10.71 2.36 2.05
N TYR A 239 -9.92 1.81 2.96
CA TYR A 239 -9.46 0.43 2.89
C TYR A 239 -10.10 -0.36 4.03
N CYS A 240 -10.87 -1.39 3.69
CA CYS A 240 -11.64 -2.16 4.64
C CYS A 240 -11.20 -3.62 4.68
N ARG A 241 -11.33 -4.21 5.88
CA ARG A 241 -11.13 -5.63 6.16
C ARG A 241 -12.36 -6.14 6.90
N THR A 242 -12.81 -7.33 6.54
CA THR A 242 -13.91 -7.99 7.25
C THR A 242 -13.90 -9.49 7.00
N SER A 243 -14.72 -10.21 7.74
CA SER A 243 -14.98 -11.63 7.56
C SER A 243 -16.38 -11.84 7.00
N TYR A 244 -16.52 -12.79 6.08
CA TYR A 244 -17.80 -13.27 5.60
C TYR A 244 -18.01 -14.71 6.06
N TYR A 245 -19.08 -14.92 6.84
CA TYR A 245 -19.43 -16.23 7.39
C TYR A 245 -20.31 -16.97 6.38
N ASN A 246 -19.73 -17.90 5.63
CA ASN A 246 -20.40 -18.52 4.47
C ASN A 246 -21.66 -19.30 4.87
N SER A 247 -21.64 -19.97 6.01
CA SER A 247 -22.78 -20.72 6.57
C SER A 247 -23.97 -19.81 6.90
N HIS A 248 -23.71 -18.61 7.38
CA HIS A 248 -24.73 -17.62 7.77
C HIS A 248 -25.03 -16.60 6.66
N ARG A 249 -24.25 -16.60 5.57
CA ARG A 249 -24.29 -15.60 4.49
C ARG A 249 -24.30 -14.18 5.03
N GLN A 250 -23.35 -13.89 5.91
CA GLN A 250 -23.32 -12.66 6.67
C GLN A 250 -21.94 -12.01 6.66
N VAL A 251 -21.91 -10.71 6.34
CA VAL A 251 -20.74 -9.86 6.52
C VAL A 251 -20.60 -9.45 7.98
N GLY A 252 -19.42 -9.76 8.55
CA GLY A 252 -19.02 -9.39 9.90
C GLY A 252 -18.78 -7.90 10.08
N GLU A 253 -18.14 -7.53 11.18
CA GLU A 253 -17.78 -6.13 11.45
C GLU A 253 -16.78 -5.59 10.42
N LEU A 254 -16.94 -4.32 10.04
CA LEU A 254 -16.09 -3.65 9.07
C LEU A 254 -14.97 -2.91 9.78
N GLU A 255 -13.73 -3.35 9.59
CA GLU A 255 -12.54 -2.63 10.03
C GLU A 255 -12.00 -1.78 8.88
N CYS A 256 -12.28 -0.47 8.89
CA CYS A 256 -11.95 0.43 7.77
C CYS A 256 -10.99 1.55 8.17
N GLU A 257 -9.97 1.76 7.34
CA GLU A 257 -9.05 2.91 7.40
C GLU A 257 -9.44 3.92 6.32
N THR A 258 -9.56 5.20 6.67
CA THR A 258 -9.81 6.26 5.68
C THR A 258 -8.55 7.07 5.41
N TYR A 259 -8.32 7.37 4.13
CA TYR A 259 -7.27 8.24 3.65
C TYR A 259 -7.86 9.48 2.98
N PRO A 260 -7.42 10.69 3.36
CA PRO A 260 -7.89 11.94 2.75
C PRO A 260 -7.35 12.10 1.32
N PRO A 261 -7.99 12.96 0.51
CA PRO A 261 -7.49 13.30 -0.81
C PRO A 261 -6.11 13.98 -0.72
N LYS A 262 -5.30 13.81 -1.76
CA LYS A 262 -3.99 14.46 -1.88
C LYS A 262 -4.14 15.91 -2.29
N ASN A 263 -5.13 16.19 -3.13
CA ASN A 263 -5.52 17.52 -3.54
C ASN A 263 -6.87 17.85 -2.88
N SER A 264 -6.84 18.82 -1.97
CA SER A 264 -8.03 19.31 -1.27
C SER A 264 -8.46 20.70 -1.75
N GLU A 265 -7.88 21.19 -2.84
CA GLU A 265 -8.26 22.47 -3.42
C GLU A 265 -9.71 22.44 -3.92
N SER A 266 -10.51 23.38 -3.41
CA SER A 266 -11.86 23.62 -3.87
C SER A 266 -11.84 24.06 -5.33
N LEU A 267 -12.71 23.48 -6.15
CA LEU A 267 -12.94 24.02 -7.48
C LEU A 267 -13.66 25.37 -7.38
N PRO A 268 -13.41 26.29 -8.31
CA PRO A 268 -14.26 27.45 -8.52
C PRO A 268 -15.73 27.03 -8.66
N ALA A 269 -16.67 27.87 -8.22
CA ALA A 269 -18.10 27.54 -8.16
C ALA A 269 -18.71 27.13 -9.52
N ASP A 270 -18.07 27.53 -10.63
CA ASP A 270 -18.53 27.28 -12.00
C ASP A 270 -17.75 26.18 -12.74
N GLU A 271 -16.74 25.57 -12.09
CA GLU A 271 -15.97 24.49 -12.71
C GLU A 271 -16.52 23.11 -12.34
N PRO A 272 -16.86 22.26 -13.33
CA PRO A 272 -17.32 20.90 -13.06
C PRO A 272 -16.18 20.05 -12.51
N GLU A 273 -16.52 19.07 -11.66
CA GLU A 273 -15.54 18.10 -11.17
C GLU A 273 -14.85 17.40 -12.36
N PRO A 274 -13.50 17.29 -12.35
CA PRO A 274 -12.78 16.69 -13.45
C PRO A 274 -13.18 15.23 -13.63
N VAL A 275 -13.35 14.82 -14.90
CA VAL A 275 -13.58 13.43 -15.27
C VAL A 275 -12.25 12.76 -15.53
N CYS A 276 -11.73 12.05 -14.53
CA CYS A 276 -10.53 11.25 -14.69
C CYS A 276 -10.86 9.94 -15.44
N ARG A 277 -10.37 9.83 -16.68
CA ARG A 277 -10.35 8.55 -17.41
C ARG A 277 -9.00 7.86 -17.20
N PRO A 278 -8.95 6.52 -17.03
CA PRO A 278 -10.03 5.59 -16.71
C PRO A 278 -10.00 5.24 -15.21
N LEU A 279 -11.19 5.02 -14.62
CA LEU A 279 -11.30 4.16 -13.44
C LEU A 279 -10.58 2.85 -13.74
N PHE A 280 -9.76 2.32 -12.84
CA PHE A 280 -8.86 1.19 -13.12
C PHE A 280 -9.48 0.13 -14.05
N HIS A 281 -10.70 -0.34 -13.78
CA HIS A 281 -11.44 -1.31 -14.61
C HIS A 281 -11.67 -0.97 -16.11
N GLN A 282 -11.57 0.30 -16.49
CA GLN A 282 -11.75 0.78 -17.86
C GLN A 282 -10.41 1.06 -18.56
N SER A 283 -9.30 0.85 -17.87
CA SER A 283 -7.99 1.07 -18.41
C SER A 283 -7.54 -0.13 -19.26
N PRO A 284 -6.79 0.08 -20.36
CA PRO A 284 -6.21 -1.02 -21.13
C PRO A 284 -5.43 -2.01 -20.24
N GLU A 285 -4.80 -1.50 -19.18
CA GLU A 285 -4.04 -2.26 -18.19
C GLU A 285 -4.94 -3.21 -17.38
N ALA A 286 -6.12 -2.74 -16.96
CA ALA A 286 -7.08 -3.62 -16.30
C ALA A 286 -7.74 -4.61 -17.27
N CYS A 287 -7.90 -4.28 -18.55
CA CYS A 287 -8.35 -5.25 -19.56
C CYS A 287 -7.33 -6.40 -19.72
N VAL A 288 -6.05 -6.07 -19.86
CA VAL A 288 -4.97 -7.08 -19.93
C VAL A 288 -4.85 -7.86 -18.63
N CYS A 289 -4.99 -7.19 -17.47
CA CYS A 289 -5.06 -7.86 -16.17
C CYS A 289 -6.22 -8.86 -16.11
N LYS A 290 -7.42 -8.43 -16.52
CA LYS A 290 -8.63 -9.27 -16.56
C LYS A 290 -8.47 -10.48 -17.46
N ASP A 291 -7.78 -10.36 -18.60
CA ASP A 291 -7.50 -11.51 -19.46
C ASP A 291 -6.50 -12.49 -18.83
N ARG A 292 -5.51 -12.00 -18.07
CA ARG A 292 -4.58 -12.85 -17.32
C ARG A 292 -5.21 -13.50 -16.08
N LEU A 293 -6.17 -12.84 -15.44
CA LEU A 293 -6.97 -13.41 -14.33
C LEU A 293 -7.83 -14.61 -14.75
N LYS A 294 -8.09 -14.81 -16.05
CA LYS A 294 -8.74 -16.04 -16.55
C LYS A 294 -7.87 -17.30 -16.39
N SER A 295 -6.60 -17.15 -16.01
CA SER A 295 -5.72 -18.27 -15.67
C SER A 295 -6.06 -18.79 -14.26
N PRO A 296 -6.24 -20.10 -14.06
CA PRO A 296 -6.74 -20.70 -12.80
C PRO A 296 -5.73 -20.74 -11.64
N GLU A 297 -4.53 -20.15 -11.77
CA GLU A 297 -3.59 -20.05 -10.65
C GLU A 297 -4.06 -19.04 -9.60
N PRO A 298 -3.79 -19.25 -8.29
CA PRO A 298 -4.22 -18.34 -7.21
C PRO A 298 -3.58 -16.97 -7.41
N SER A 299 -4.30 -16.11 -8.14
CA SER A 299 -3.76 -14.95 -8.82
C SER A 299 -3.43 -13.85 -7.83
N LEU A 300 -2.20 -13.88 -7.34
CA LEU A 300 -1.60 -12.76 -6.66
C LEU A 300 -1.04 -11.85 -7.75
N HIS A 301 -1.73 -10.72 -7.96
CA HIS A 301 -1.62 -9.82 -9.10
C HIS A 301 -0.26 -9.87 -9.78
N HIS A 302 -0.19 -10.27 -11.05
CA HIS A 302 0.90 -9.80 -11.90
C HIS A 302 0.95 -8.29 -11.70
N ILE A 303 2.08 -7.73 -11.24
CA ILE A 303 2.35 -6.31 -11.45
C ILE A 303 2.05 -6.12 -12.92
N CYS A 304 0.95 -5.44 -13.23
CA CYS A 304 0.56 -5.22 -14.61
C CYS A 304 1.77 -4.57 -15.25
N PRO A 305 2.43 -5.22 -16.22
CA PRO A 305 3.73 -4.74 -16.69
C PRO A 305 3.51 -3.33 -17.22
N PHE A 306 4.13 -2.37 -16.57
CA PHE A 306 4.28 -1.03 -17.10
C PHE A 306 5.78 -0.77 -17.26
N PRO A 307 6.25 -0.13 -18.34
CA PRO A 307 5.49 0.28 -19.53
C PRO A 307 5.44 -0.85 -20.57
N LEU A 308 4.27 -1.06 -21.18
CA LEU A 308 4.20 -1.61 -22.54
C LEU A 308 4.55 -0.45 -23.49
N LYS A 309 5.41 -0.74 -24.46
CA LYS A 309 5.97 0.22 -25.43
C LYS A 309 4.94 1.17 -26.02
#